data_AF-K6Z360-F1
#
_entry.id   AF-K6Z360-F1
#
_cell.length_a   1.000
_cell.length_b   1.000
_cell.length_c   1.000
_cell.angle_alpha   90.00
_cell.angle_beta   90.00
_cell.angle_gamma   90.00
#
_symmetry.space_group_name_H-M   'P 1'
#
loop_
_entity.id
_entity.type
_entity.pdbx_description
1 polymer ?
#
loop_
_entity_poly.entity_id
_entity_poly.type
_entity_poly.pdbx_seq_one_letter_code
_entity_poly.pdbx_strand_id
1 'polypeptide(L)' 'MTIDEVTPEGAVGRCYADAPEIDGNVHLTDEFDVEPGDIIWAQIIHSNEYDVWGVRVED' A
#
# COMPACT_ATOMS: atom_id res chain seq x y z
N MET A 1 -5.57 -4.09 0.08
CA MET A 1 -4.69 -3.53 1.13
C MET A 1 -5.50 -2.55 1.96
N THR A 2 -5.13 -2.36 3.21
CA THR A 2 -5.74 -1.34 4.07
C THR A 2 -4.80 -0.14 4.14
N ILE A 3 -5.34 1.07 3.92
CA ILE A 3 -4.57 2.31 4.07
C ILE A 3 -4.39 2.61 5.56
N ASP A 4 -3.16 2.84 5.99
CA ASP A 4 -2.84 3.21 7.37
C ASP A 4 -2.62 4.71 7.50
N GLU A 5 -1.93 5.33 6.55
CA GLU A 5 -1.69 6.77 6.51
C GLU A 5 -1.62 7.31 5.09
N VAL A 6 -1.90 8.60 4.94
CA VAL A 6 -1.70 9.34 3.69
C VAL A 6 -0.71 10.45 3.97
N THR A 7 0.42 10.40 3.29
CA THR A 7 1.54 11.32 3.42
C THR A 7 1.58 12.27 2.21
N PRO A 8 2.41 13.33 2.24
CA PRO A 8 2.66 14.16 1.07
C PRO A 8 3.31 13.42 -0.11
N GLU A 9 3.87 12.22 0.10
CA GLU A 9 4.49 11.40 -0.95
C GLU A 9 3.50 10.37 -1.55
N GLY A 10 2.34 10.18 -0.90
CA GLY A 10 1.30 9.23 -1.30
C GLY A 10 0.74 8.46 -0.11
N ALA A 11 -0.01 7.39 -0.38
CA ALA A 11 -0.63 6.55 0.65
C ALA A 11 0.29 5.39 1.06
N VAL A 12 0.30 5.08 2.35
CA VAL A 12 1.01 3.94 2.91
C VAL A 12 0.00 3.03 3.59
N GLY A 13 0.13 1.73 3.34
CA GLY A 13 -0.77 0.75 3.91
C GLY A 13 -0.15 -0.63 4.02
N ARG A 14 -0.98 -1.59 4.40
CA ARG A 14 -0.56 -2.97 4.61
C ARG A 14 -1.40 -3.94 3.78
N CYS A 15 -0.74 -4.94 3.21
CA CYS A 15 -1.43 -6.00 2.49
C CYS A 15 -2.06 -6.99 3.48
N TYR A 16 -3.28 -7.45 3.17
CA TYR A 16 -3.99 -8.47 3.97
C TYR A 16 -3.43 -9.88 3.74
N ALA A 17 -2.47 -10.06 2.83
CA ALA A 17 -1.87 -11.35 2.51
C ALA A 17 -0.81 -11.76 3.55
N ASP A 18 -1.28 -12.30 4.67
CA ASP A 18 -0.82 -13.55 5.29
C ASP A 18 0.71 -13.82 5.30
N ALA A 19 1.43 -13.16 6.19
CA ALA A 19 2.34 -13.82 7.14
C ALA A 19 2.93 -12.77 8.11
N PRO A 20 3.07 -13.09 9.42
CA PRO A 20 3.74 -12.25 10.41
C PRO A 20 5.23 -11.94 10.11
N GLU A 21 5.77 -12.42 8.97
CA GLU A 21 7.17 -12.29 8.57
C GLU A 21 7.41 -11.25 7.46
N ILE A 22 6.38 -10.69 6.82
CA ILE A 22 6.52 -9.58 5.87
C ILE A 22 5.96 -8.32 6.53
N ASP A 23 6.77 -7.70 7.39
CA ASP A 23 6.54 -6.37 8.00
C ASP A 23 6.80 -5.26 6.96
N GLY A 24 6.33 -5.47 5.73
CA GLY A 24 6.60 -4.63 4.59
C GLY A 24 5.49 -3.61 4.39
N ASN A 25 5.84 -2.32 4.47
CA ASN A 25 4.91 -1.26 4.12
C ASN A 25 4.66 -1.29 2.61
N VAL A 26 3.39 -1.11 2.23
CA VAL A 26 2.98 -0.94 0.84
C VAL A 26 2.85 0.55 0.58
N HIS A 27 3.71 1.07 -0.29
CA HIS A 27 3.72 2.46 -0.69
C HIS A 27 2.99 2.64 -2.02
N LEU A 28 2.02 3.56 -2.05
CA LEU A 28 1.31 3.99 -3.23
C LEU A 28 1.72 5.42 -3.55
N THR A 29 2.63 5.57 -4.51
CA THR A 29 3.14 6.89 -4.92
C THR A 29 2.08 7.67 -5.67
N ASP A 30 1.95 8.95 -5.37
CA ASP A 30 0.99 9.89 -5.99
C ASP A 30 -0.49 9.59 -5.68
N GLU A 31 -0.77 8.70 -4.71
CA GLU A 31 -2.12 8.29 -4.36
C GLU A 31 -2.61 9.05 -3.12
N PHE A 32 -3.44 10.08 -3.36
CA PHE A 32 -3.97 10.97 -2.31
C PHE A 32 -5.50 10.90 -2.16
N ASP A 33 -6.18 10.20 -3.08
CA ASP A 33 -7.64 10.04 -3.13
C ASP A 33 -8.10 8.80 -2.33
N VAL A 34 -7.54 8.65 -1.13
CA VAL A 34 -7.86 7.56 -0.20
C VAL A 34 -7.79 8.10 1.23
N GLU A 35 -8.46 7.44 2.17
CA GLU A 35 -8.43 7.80 3.58
C GLU A 35 -7.88 6.65 4.44
N PRO A 36 -7.23 6.93 5.59
CA PRO A 36 -6.85 5.89 6.54
C PRO A 36 -8.04 5.02 6.93
N GLY A 37 -7.89 3.70 6.80
CA GLY A 37 -8.94 2.70 7.01
C GLY A 37 -9.63 2.23 5.72
N ASP A 38 -9.41 2.88 4.58
CA ASP A 38 -9.91 2.39 3.30
C ASP A 38 -9.29 1.05 2.91
N ILE A 39 -10.10 0.20 2.28
CA ILE A 39 -9.64 -1.06 1.71
C ILE A 39 -9.69 -0.91 0.19
N ILE A 40 -8.51 -0.86 -0.43
CA ILE A 40 -8.37 -0.72 -1.88
C ILE A 40 -7.62 -1.90 -2.50
N TRP A 41 -7.82 -2.07 -3.80
CA TRP A 41 -7.03 -2.99 -4.60
C TRP A 41 -5.81 -2.26 -5.15
N ALA A 42 -4.64 -2.87 -4.95
CA ALA A 42 -3.38 -2.37 -5.49
C ALA A 42 -2.60 -3.54 -6.08
N GLN A 43 -1.96 -3.28 -7.22
CA GLN A 43 -1.03 -4.22 -7.82
C GLN A 43 0.40 -3.81 -7.45
N ILE A 44 1.15 -4.73 -6.86
CA ILE A 44 2.57 -4.52 -6.55
C ILE A 44 3.36 -4.55 -7.86
N ILE A 45 4.10 -3.48 -8.11
CA ILE A 45 4.93 -3.30 -9.31
C ILE A 45 6.42 -3.33 -8.98
N HIS A 46 6.79 -3.15 -7.72
CA HIS A 46 8.17 -3.15 -7.27
C HIS A 46 8.27 -3.61 -5.81
N SER A 47 9.38 -4.27 -5.48
CA SER A 47 9.72 -4.68 -4.12
C SER A 47 11.21 -4.49 -3.89
N ASN A 48 11.59 -3.91 -2.76
CA ASN A 48 12.99 -3.74 -2.37
C ASN A 48 13.17 -4.06 -0.89
N GLU A 49 14.05 -5.02 -0.60
CA GLU A 49 14.29 -5.58 0.74
C GLU A 49 13.00 -6.01 1.45
N TYR A 50 12.40 -5.11 2.23
CA TYR A 50 11.18 -5.34 3.00
C TYR A 50 10.00 -4.48 2.52
N ASP A 51 10.24 -3.40 1.78
CA ASP A 51 9.20 -2.50 1.30
C ASP A 51 8.71 -2.88 -0.09
N VAL A 52 7.43 -2.58 -0.36
CA VAL A 52 6.83 -2.80 -1.66
C VAL A 52 6.12 -1.55 -2.16
N TRP A 53 6.16 -1.34 -3.47
CA TRP A 53 5.48 -0.24 -4.14
C TRP A 53 4.42 -0.80 -5.05
N GLY A 54 3.23 -0.22 -4.95
CA GLY A 54 2.08 -0.60 -5.74
C GLY A 54 1.47 0.59 -6.46
N VAL A 55 0.60 0.26 -7.40
CA VAL A 55 -0.32 1.21 -8.03
C VAL A 55 -1.74 0.77 -7.73
N ARG A 56 -2.63 1.73 -7.49
CA ARG A 56 -4.06 1.45 -7.35
C ARG A 56 -4.56 0.83 -8.64
N VAL A 57 -5.37 -0.22 -8.51
CA VAL A 57 -6.10 -0.80 -9.63
C VAL A 57 -7.59 -0.63 -9.38
N GLU A 58 -8.27 -0.12 -10.39
CA GLU A 58 -9.73 -0.15 -10.45
C GLU A 58 -10.13 -1.54 -10.98
N ASP A 59 -11.19 -2.13 -10.42
CA ASP A 59 -11.74 -3.42 -10.89
C ASP A 59 -12.31 -3.32 -12.32
#